data_AF-A0A2A2G8W9-F1
#
_entry.id   AF-A0A2A2G8W9-F1
#
_cell.length_a   1.000
_cell.length_b   1.000
_cell.length_c   1.000
_cell.angle_alpha   90.00
_cell.angle_beta   90.00
_cell.angle_gamma   90.00
#
_symmetry.space_group_name_H-M   'P 1'
#
loop_
_entity.id
_entity.type
_entity.pdbx_description
1 polymer ?
#
loop_
_entity_poly.entity_id
_entity_poly.type
_entity_poly.pdbx_seq_one_letter_code
_entity_poly.pdbx_strand_id
1 'polypeptide(L)' 'MVGVKVKDNESIDRAVNRFKKLVARSRILNEYKENQQYTKPSKERREALKKSIREQRRRERNQY' A
#
# COMPACT_ATOMS: atom_id res chain seq x y z
N MET A 1 -3.30 -10.06 -11.95
CA MET A 1 -4.10 -10.95 -11.08
C MET A 1 -3.21 -11.47 -9.96
N VAL A 2 -3.57 -11.21 -8.70
CA VAL A 2 -2.78 -11.63 -7.53
C VAL A 2 -3.12 -13.08 -7.20
N GLY A 3 -2.13 -13.97 -7.25
CA GLY A 3 -2.30 -15.39 -6.93
C GLY A 3 -1.01 -15.99 -6.38
N VAL A 4 -1.13 -16.91 -5.42
CA VAL A 4 0.00 -17.63 -4.83
C VAL A 4 -0.15 -19.10 -5.18
N LYS A 5 0.87 -19.69 -5.83
CA LYS A 5 0.95 -21.14 -6.01
C LYS A 5 1.38 -21.77 -4.68
N VAL A 6 0.64 -22.78 -4.23
CA VAL A 6 0.97 -23.55 -3.02
C VAL A 6 2.08 -24.54 -3.39
N LYS A 7 3.09 -24.67 -2.53
CA LYS A 7 4.16 -25.67 -2.70
C LYS A 7 3.81 -26.97 -1.97
N ASP A 8 4.38 -28.08 -2.41
CA ASP A 8 4.01 -29.42 -1.93
C ASP A 8 4.28 -29.67 -0.43
N ASN A 9 5.22 -28.92 0.19
CA ASN A 9 5.56 -29.03 1.62
C ASN A 9 5.09 -27.83 2.47
N GLU A 10 3.99 -27.19 2.07
CA GLU A 10 3.46 -26.03 2.78
C GLU A 10 2.14 -26.28 3.49
N SER A 11 2.07 -25.85 4.75
CA SER A 11 0.80 -25.70 5.44
C SER A 11 -0.05 -24.61 4.78
N ILE A 12 -1.35 -24.89 4.65
CA ILE A 12 -2.37 -24.01 4.09
C ILE A 12 -2.31 -22.61 4.73
N ASP A 13 -2.09 -22.53 6.04
CA ASP A 13 -2.01 -21.26 6.77
C ASP A 13 -0.85 -20.38 6.30
N ARG A 14 0.30 -20.98 5.95
CA ARG A 14 1.44 -20.23 5.41
C ARG A 14 1.14 -19.67 4.04
N ALA A 15 0.44 -20.44 3.19
CA ALA A 15 0.00 -19.98 1.88
C ALA A 15 -0.99 -18.79 2.00
N VAL A 16 -1.96 -18.88 2.91
CA VAL A 16 -2.92 -17.79 3.19
C VAL A 16 -2.19 -16.54 3.69
N ASN A 17 -1.24 -16.67 4.60
CA ASN A 17 -0.49 -15.54 5.12
C ASN A 17 0.35 -14.84 4.04
N ARG A 18 0.96 -15.59 3.13
CA ARG A 18 1.65 -14.98 1.97
C ARG A 18 0.69 -14.29 1.03
N PHE A 19 -0.46 -14.89 0.75
CA PHE A 19 -1.48 -14.27 -0.08
C PHE A 19 -1.93 -12.94 0.53
N LYS A 20 -2.24 -12.89 1.83
CA LYS A 20 -2.57 -11.65 2.55
C LYS A 20 -1.47 -10.60 2.44
N LYS A 21 -0.20 -10.99 2.62
CA LYS A 21 0.95 -10.07 2.45
C LYS A 21 1.06 -9.56 1.00
N LEU A 22 0.80 -10.41 0.01
CA LEU A 22 0.89 -10.05 -1.39
C LEU A 22 -0.26 -9.09 -1.80
N VAL A 23 -1.47 -9.33 -1.32
CA VAL A 23 -2.63 -8.42 -1.47
C VAL A 23 -2.32 -7.08 -0.82
N ALA A 24 -1.82 -7.06 0.41
CA ALA A 24 -1.45 -5.82 1.10
C ALA A 24 -0.36 -5.04 0.35
N ARG A 25 0.65 -5.73 -0.20
CA ARG A 25 1.71 -5.11 -1.01
C ARG A 25 1.20 -4.56 -2.33
N SER A 26 0.27 -5.27 -2.97
CA SER A 26 -0.29 -4.88 -4.27
C SER A 26 -1.16 -3.63 -4.21
N ARG A 27 -1.58 -3.18 -3.02
CA ARG A 27 -2.41 -1.98 -2.80
C ARG A 27 -3.73 -1.93 -3.58
N ILE A 28 -4.18 -3.04 -4.18
CA ILE A 28 -5.42 -3.13 -4.96
C ILE A 28 -6.63 -2.55 -4.21
N LEU A 29 -6.75 -2.85 -2.91
CA LEU A 29 -7.86 -2.32 -2.09
C LEU A 29 -7.78 -0.81 -1.85
N ASN A 30 -6.57 -0.25 -1.80
CA ASN A 30 -6.38 1.19 -1.63
C ASN A 30 -6.66 1.92 -2.95
N GLU A 31 -6.13 1.42 -4.05
CA GLU A 31 -6.38 1.96 -5.40
C GLU A 31 -7.87 1.93 -5.74
N TYR A 32 -8.55 0.81 -5.44
CA TYR A 32 -10.00 0.72 -5.58
C TYR A 32 -10.69 1.85 -4.80
N LYS A 33 -10.32 2.05 -3.53
CA LYS A 33 -10.93 3.09 -2.69
C LYS A 33 -10.68 4.50 -3.19
N GLU A 34 -9.47 4.79 -3.67
CA GLU A 34 -9.09 6.08 -4.24
C GLU A 34 -9.86 6.37 -5.54
N ASN A 35 -10.04 5.35 -6.38
CA ASN A 35 -10.73 5.45 -7.66
C ASN A 35 -12.26 5.44 -7.55
N GLN A 36 -12.84 5.12 -6.40
CA GLN A 36 -14.30 5.17 -6.19
C GLN A 36 -14.88 6.58 -6.38
N GLN A 37 -14.07 7.63 -6.20
CA GLN A 37 -14.50 9.01 -6.34
C GLN A 37 -13.55 9.80 -7.23
N TYR A 38 -14.08 10.74 -8.03
CA TYR A 38 -13.23 11.63 -8.80
C TYR A 38 -12.52 12.63 -7.88
N THR A 39 -11.19 12.58 -7.90
CA THR A 39 -10.35 13.56 -7.21
C THR A 39 -9.76 14.51 -8.24
N LYS A 40 -10.01 15.82 -8.09
CA LYS A 40 -9.44 16.82 -9.01
C LYS A 40 -7.89 16.76 -8.96
N PRO A 41 -7.18 16.89 -10.09
CA PRO A 41 -5.70 16.84 -10.11
C PRO A 41 -5.03 17.85 -9.17
N SER A 42 -5.66 19.03 -8.98
CA SER A 42 -5.16 20.03 -8.03
C SER A 42 -5.20 19.55 -6.57
N LYS A 43 -6.20 18.74 -6.19
CA LYS A 43 -6.34 18.21 -4.84
C LYS A 43 -5.31 17.11 -4.60
N GLU A 44 -5.10 16.22 -5.56
CA GLU A 44 -4.06 15.18 -5.52
C GLU A 44 -2.66 15.78 -5.34
N ARG A 45 -2.30 16.78 -6.15
CA ARG A 45 -1.01 17.49 -6.04
C ARG A 45 -0.81 18.12 -4.66
N ARG A 46 -1.87 18.70 -4.09
CA ARG A 46 -1.83 19.34 -2.77
C ARG A 46 -1.64 18.31 -1.65
N GLU A 47 -2.32 17.16 -1.74
CA GLU A 47 -2.18 16.08 -0.76
C GLU A 47 -0.80 15.42 -0.84
N ALA A 48 -0.25 15.23 -2.05
CA ALA A 48 1.11 14.75 -2.26
C ALA A 48 2.17 15.66 -1.62
N LEU A 49 2.05 16.98 -1.80
CA LEU A 49 2.95 17.96 -1.18
C LEU A 49 2.84 17.95 0.35
N LYS A 50 1.62 17.89 0.90
CA LYS A 50 1.43 17.80 2.36
C LYS A 50 2.07 16.52 2.93
N LYS A 51 1.97 15.41 2.19
CA LYS A 51 2.59 14.14 2.57
C LYS A 51 4.12 14.24 2.56
N SER A 52 4.72 14.80 1.51
CA SER A 52 6.18 14.94 1.43
C SER A 52 6.75 15.79 2.57
N ILE A 53 6.11 16.93 2.87
CA ILE A 53 6.50 17.79 4.00
C ILE A 53 6.43 17.03 5.33
N ARG A 54 5.36 16.24 5.54
CA ARG A 54 5.20 15.43 6.75
C ARG A 54 6.31 14.38 6.88
N GLU A 55 6.66 13.72 5.77
CA GLU A 55 7.74 12.73 5.75
C GLU A 55 9.10 13.36 6.03
N GLN A 56 9.38 14.53 5.43
CA GLN A 56 10.61 15.28 5.67
C GLN A 56 10.76 15.64 7.15
N ARG A 57 9.73 16.24 7.76
CA ARG A 57 9.72 16.56 9.20
C ARG A 57 9.94 15.33 10.09
N ARG A 58 9.45 14.16 9.67
CA ARG A 58 9.68 12.90 10.41
C ARG A 58 11.14 12.44 10.30
N ARG A 59 11.76 12.59 9.13
CA ARG A 59 13.17 12.24 8.91
C ARG A 59 14.09 13.15 9.71
N GLU A 60 13.85 14.45 9.69
CA GLU A 60 14.60 15.45 10.46
C GLU A 60 14.53 15.15 11.97
N ARG A 61 13.35 14.80 12.49
CA ARG A 61 13.17 14.40 13.89
C ARG A 61 13.96 13.15 14.27
N ASN A 62 14.06 12.18 13.35
CA ASN A 62 14.78 10.93 13.59
C ASN A 62 16.31 11.06 13.42
N GLN A 63 16.80 12.19 12.90
CA GLN A 63 18.23 12.47 12.74
C GLN A 63 18.87 13.16 13.95
N TYR A 64 18.06 13.63 14.90
CA TYR A 64 18.49 14.04 16.24
C TYR A 64 18.32 12.87 17.21
#